data_AF-A0A925JM10-F1
#
_entry.id   AF-A0A925JM10-F1
#
_cell.length_a   1.000
_cell.length_b   1.000
_cell.length_c   1.000
_cell.angle_alpha   90.00
_cell.angle_beta   90.00
_cell.angle_gamma   90.00
#
_symmetry.space_group_name_H-M   'P 1'
#
loop_
_entity.id
_entity.type
_entity.pdbx_description
1 polymer ?
#
loop_
_entity_poly.entity_id
_entity_poly.type
_entity_poly.pdbx_seq_one_letter_code
_entity_poly.pdbx_strand_id
1 'polypeptide(L)'
;MAKKAVYMVVSVAGIALASGAAWWLQNRSPPATVAPAPANAARGAGGGGAGTPGVEVTRVKTVRLQDDAQAVGTLRSRQSVTLKPEVSGRVARIAFADGAQVKTGQLLVQLDDTLQRAELSQAQAQLSIARANLKRNQELVAENFVATRVVEESQANLQVAEAQVALATARMQRMRITAPFNGTVGLRSINLGQYVGDGDDLVNLEDTSLLTVDFRLPER
;
A
#
# COMPACT_ATOMS: atom_id res chain seq x y z
N MET A 1 -33.46 -7.59 -9.13
CA MET A 1 -33.43 -7.56 -7.65
C MET A 1 -33.85 -8.89 -6.97
N ALA A 2 -33.97 -10.01 -7.71
CA ALA A 2 -34.50 -11.27 -7.15
C ALA A 2 -33.46 -12.24 -6.53
N LYS A 3 -32.16 -12.04 -6.76
CA LYS A 3 -31.12 -12.97 -6.25
C LYS A 3 -30.72 -12.73 -4.78
N LYS A 4 -30.95 -11.53 -4.21
CA LYS A 4 -30.59 -11.22 -2.81
C LYS A 4 -31.51 -11.87 -1.77
N ALA A 5 -32.78 -12.11 -2.12
CA ALA A 5 -33.75 -12.73 -1.21
C ALA A 5 -33.46 -14.23 -0.98
N VAL A 6 -32.94 -14.93 -2.00
CA VAL A 6 -32.62 -16.37 -1.92
C VAL A 6 -31.44 -16.61 -0.96
N TYR A 7 -30.44 -15.73 -0.95
CA TYR A 7 -29.28 -15.87 -0.04
C TYR A 7 -29.62 -15.61 1.43
N MET A 8 -30.61 -14.74 1.72
CA MET A 8 -31.09 -14.50 3.09
C MET A 8 -31.84 -15.71 3.68
N VAL A 9 -32.60 -16.44 2.85
CA VAL A 9 -33.34 -17.62 3.33
C VAL A 9 -32.40 -18.80 3.59
N VAL A 10 -31.36 -18.96 2.75
CA VAL A 10 -30.35 -20.02 2.92
C VAL A 10 -29.45 -19.77 4.15
N SER A 11 -29.13 -18.51 4.45
CA SER A 11 -28.31 -18.19 5.64
C SER A 11 -29.07 -18.40 6.96
N VAL A 12 -30.36 -18.07 7.02
CA VAL A 12 -31.20 -18.31 8.20
C VAL A 12 -31.40 -19.81 8.44
N ALA A 13 -31.58 -20.60 7.38
CA ALA A 13 -31.66 -22.06 7.50
C ALA A 13 -30.35 -22.70 8.00
N GLY A 14 -29.19 -22.18 7.57
CA GLY A 14 -27.88 -22.65 8.03
C GLY A 14 -27.62 -22.39 9.52
N ILE A 15 -28.04 -21.23 10.03
CA ILE A 15 -27.86 -20.87 11.45
C ILE A 15 -28.77 -21.70 12.36
N ALA A 16 -29.99 -22.03 11.92
CA ALA A 16 -30.91 -22.89 12.66
C ALA A 16 -30.43 -24.34 12.78
N LEU A 17 -29.79 -24.88 11.72
CA LEU A 17 -29.22 -26.23 11.74
C LEU A 17 -27.97 -26.32 12.62
N ALA A 18 -27.11 -25.29 12.61
CA ALA A 18 -25.92 -25.24 13.46
C ALA A 18 -26.26 -25.12 14.96
N SER A 19 -27.29 -24.36 15.30
CA SER A 19 -27.73 -24.19 16.69
C SER A 19 -28.49 -25.42 17.22
N GLY A 20 -29.25 -26.13 16.37
CA GLY A 20 -29.86 -27.42 16.73
C GLY A 20 -28.84 -28.53 17.03
N ALA A 21 -27.75 -28.60 16.25
CA ALA A 21 -26.68 -29.58 16.47
C ALA A 21 -25.87 -29.30 17.76
N ALA A 22 -25.64 -28.02 18.08
CA ALA A 22 -24.96 -27.63 19.31
C ALA A 22 -25.78 -27.99 20.57
N TRP A 23 -27.11 -27.78 20.54
CA TRP A 23 -28.00 -28.15 21.65
C TRP A 23 -28.06 -29.66 21.88
N TRP A 24 -28.02 -30.46 20.81
CA TRP A 24 -28.06 -31.92 20.91
C TRP A 24 -26.75 -32.53 21.47
N LEU A 25 -25.60 -31.92 21.20
CA LEU A 25 -24.32 -32.33 21.81
C LEU A 25 -24.19 -31.85 23.27
N GLN A 26 -24.79 -30.72 23.63
CA GLN A 26 -24.76 -30.22 25.01
C GLN A 26 -25.68 -31.02 25.96
N ASN A 27 -26.73 -31.67 25.42
CA ASN A 27 -27.70 -32.46 26.19
C ASN A 27 -27.27 -33.93 26.42
N ARG A 28 -26.01 -34.29 26.09
CA ARG A 28 -25.39 -35.58 26.44
C ARG A 28 -24.42 -35.42 27.61
N SER A 29 -24.94 -35.06 28.77
CA SER A 29 -24.20 -35.19 30.03
C SER A 29 -24.37 -36.62 30.58
N PRO A 30 -23.30 -37.37 30.88
CA PRO A 30 -23.42 -38.65 31.55
C PRO A 30 -23.89 -38.45 33.01
N PRO A 31 -24.75 -39.34 33.54
CA PRO A 31 -25.24 -39.23 34.91
C PRO A 31 -24.12 -39.50 35.92
N ALA A 32 -24.02 -38.62 36.92
CA ALA A 32 -23.20 -38.83 38.10
C ALA A 32 -23.71 -40.06 38.87
N THR A 33 -22.92 -41.12 38.92
CA THR A 33 -23.17 -42.28 39.76
C THR A 33 -22.78 -41.95 41.20
N VAL A 34 -23.79 -41.76 42.05
CA VAL A 34 -23.66 -41.72 43.50
C VAL A 34 -23.55 -43.16 44.00
N ALA A 35 -22.37 -43.54 44.50
CA ALA A 35 -22.17 -44.83 45.14
C ALA A 35 -22.61 -44.76 46.62
N PRO A 36 -23.34 -45.77 47.13
CA PRO A 36 -23.81 -45.79 48.52
C PRO A 36 -22.70 -46.25 49.47
N ALA A 37 -22.73 -45.71 50.69
CA ALA A 37 -21.95 -46.18 51.82
C ALA A 37 -22.35 -47.61 52.22
N PRO A 38 -21.39 -48.45 52.64
CA PRO A 38 -21.66 -49.56 53.53
C PRO A 38 -21.10 -49.29 54.94
N ALA A 39 -21.97 -49.39 55.92
CA ALA A 39 -21.62 -49.52 57.33
C ALA A 39 -21.56 -51.01 57.73
N ASN A 40 -20.51 -51.34 58.50
CA ASN A 40 -20.32 -52.48 59.41
C ASN A 40 -20.25 -53.91 58.88
N ALA A 41 -19.13 -54.59 59.17
CA ALA A 41 -19.06 -55.57 60.26
C ALA A 41 -17.62 -56.08 60.48
N ALA A 42 -17.28 -56.29 61.76
CA ALA A 42 -15.97 -56.67 62.26
C ALA A 42 -15.66 -58.17 62.18
N ARG A 43 -14.36 -58.49 62.06
CA ARG A 43 -13.57 -59.48 62.84
C ARG A 43 -12.60 -60.29 61.96
N GLY A 44 -11.33 -60.32 62.38
CA GLY A 44 -10.34 -61.27 61.90
C GLY A 44 -8.93 -60.83 62.28
N ALA A 45 -8.44 -61.32 63.41
CA ALA A 45 -7.08 -61.11 63.89
C ALA A 45 -6.04 -61.85 63.04
N GLY A 46 -4.83 -61.31 62.93
CA GLY A 46 -3.62 -62.10 62.73
C GLY A 46 -2.60 -61.55 61.73
N GLY A 47 -1.39 -61.28 62.22
CA GLY A 47 -0.15 -61.44 61.43
C GLY A 47 0.47 -60.16 60.87
N GLY A 48 1.57 -59.73 61.46
CA GLY A 48 2.38 -58.61 60.98
C GLY A 48 3.15 -58.91 59.69
N GLY A 49 3.29 -57.86 58.88
CA GLY A 49 4.19 -57.76 57.74
C GLY A 49 4.10 -56.33 57.22
N ALA A 50 5.15 -55.53 57.42
CA ALA A 50 5.20 -54.13 57.03
C ALA A 50 4.83 -53.97 55.55
N GLY A 51 3.68 -53.34 55.27
CA GLY A 51 3.21 -53.10 53.91
C GLY A 51 4.20 -52.18 53.19
N THR A 52 4.83 -52.68 52.14
CA THR A 52 5.62 -51.83 51.25
C THR A 52 4.65 -50.86 50.57
N PRO A 53 4.87 -49.54 50.64
CA PRO A 53 3.93 -48.59 50.07
C PRO A 53 3.84 -48.80 48.56
N GLY A 54 2.62 -49.04 48.06
CA GLY A 54 2.37 -49.17 46.63
C GLY A 54 2.61 -47.83 45.94
N VAL A 55 3.44 -47.84 44.90
CA VAL A 55 3.75 -46.65 44.10
C VAL A 55 3.22 -46.82 42.69
N GLU A 56 2.49 -45.82 42.22
CA GLU A 56 1.97 -45.77 40.86
C GLU A 56 3.07 -45.31 39.91
N VAL A 57 3.34 -46.10 38.86
CA VAL A 57 4.40 -45.82 37.88
C VAL A 57 3.82 -45.66 36.49
N THR A 58 4.36 -44.71 35.73
CA THR A 58 4.04 -44.49 34.31
C THR A 58 5.32 -44.50 33.47
N ARG A 59 5.24 -45.08 32.25
CA ARG A 59 6.37 -45.18 31.33
C ARG A 59 6.57 -43.87 30.58
N VAL A 60 7.74 -43.26 30.74
CA VAL A 60 8.14 -42.03 30.04
C VAL A 60 8.20 -42.27 28.53
N LYS A 61 7.56 -41.40 27.76
CA LYS A 61 7.66 -41.37 26.30
C LYS A 61 8.26 -40.03 25.87
N THR A 62 9.29 -40.09 25.04
CA THR A 62 9.90 -38.89 24.47
C THR A 62 8.95 -38.31 23.43
N VAL A 63 8.51 -37.08 23.67
CA VAL A 63 7.71 -36.28 22.72
C VAL A 63 8.48 -35.03 22.35
N ARG A 64 8.34 -34.60 21.10
CA ARG A 64 8.95 -33.35 20.61
C ARG A 64 8.10 -32.19 21.11
N LEU A 65 8.63 -31.40 22.04
CA LEU A 65 8.00 -30.14 22.45
C LEU A 65 8.26 -29.09 21.37
N GLN A 66 7.21 -28.42 20.92
CA GLN A 66 7.30 -27.19 20.12
C GLN A 66 6.94 -26.04 21.04
N ASP A 67 7.84 -25.07 21.18
CA ASP A 67 7.59 -23.85 21.95
C ASP A 67 7.11 -22.78 20.97
N ASP A 68 5.80 -22.72 20.78
CA ASP A 68 5.16 -21.76 19.88
C ASP A 68 4.90 -20.45 20.63
N ALA A 69 5.34 -19.34 20.06
CA ALA A 69 5.03 -18.01 20.59
C ALA A 69 3.97 -17.33 19.70
N GLN A 70 2.87 -16.90 20.31
CA GLN A 70 1.84 -16.13 19.63
C GLN A 70 2.07 -14.64 19.91
N ALA A 71 2.16 -13.85 18.83
CA ALA A 71 2.26 -12.40 18.91
C ALA A 71 1.21 -11.76 18.00
N VAL A 72 0.62 -10.66 18.46
CA VAL A 72 -0.26 -9.83 17.63
C VAL A 72 0.63 -8.85 16.86
N GLY A 73 0.48 -8.84 15.53
CA GLY A 73 1.19 -7.94 14.63
C GLY A 73 0.24 -7.01 13.89
N THR A 74 0.74 -5.86 13.44
CA THR A 74 0.03 -4.95 12.55
C THR A 74 0.57 -5.08 11.13
N LEU A 75 -0.33 -5.13 10.15
CA LEU A 75 0.03 -5.10 8.75
C LEU A 75 0.33 -3.67 8.31
N ARG A 76 1.44 -3.48 7.62
CA ARG A 76 1.85 -2.21 7.04
C ARG A 76 2.10 -2.37 5.55
N SER A 77 1.60 -1.42 4.78
CA SER A 77 1.94 -1.29 3.35
C SER A 77 3.45 -1.09 3.18
N ARG A 78 4.03 -1.68 2.13
CA ARG A 78 5.47 -1.55 1.83
C ARG A 78 5.87 -0.10 1.58
N GLN A 79 5.02 0.66 0.90
CA GLN A 79 5.23 2.08 0.59
C GLN A 79 3.91 2.84 0.74
N SER A 80 3.96 3.98 1.44
CA SER A 80 2.84 4.92 1.54
C SER A 80 3.41 6.32 1.40
N VAL A 81 2.86 7.10 0.47
CA VAL A 81 3.26 8.50 0.27
C VAL A 81 2.04 9.39 0.08
N THR A 82 2.01 10.50 0.80
CA THR A 82 1.06 11.57 0.55
C THR A 82 1.59 12.43 -0.58
N LEU A 83 0.87 12.48 -1.69
CA LEU A 83 1.23 13.29 -2.83
C LEU A 83 0.87 14.75 -2.55
N LYS A 84 1.88 15.60 -2.71
CA LYS A 84 1.82 17.03 -2.49
C LYS A 84 2.23 17.75 -3.78
N PRO A 85 1.61 18.89 -4.13
CA PRO A 85 2.04 19.67 -5.26
C PRO A 85 3.33 20.41 -4.88
N GLU A 86 4.26 20.53 -5.83
CA GLU A 86 5.48 21.35 -5.67
C GLU A 86 5.24 22.83 -6.04
N VAL A 87 4.10 23.12 -6.67
CA VAL A 87 3.74 24.45 -7.16
C VAL A 87 2.28 24.73 -6.84
N SER A 88 1.99 25.96 -6.47
CA SER A 88 0.61 26.38 -6.23
C SER A 88 -0.12 26.60 -7.55
N GLY A 89 -1.41 26.25 -7.57
CA GLY A 89 -2.21 26.33 -8.79
C GLY A 89 -3.64 25.85 -8.60
N ARG A 90 -4.47 26.10 -9.62
CA ARG A 90 -5.83 25.59 -9.66
C ARG A 90 -5.84 24.17 -10.24
N VAL A 91 -6.61 23.28 -9.64
CA VAL A 91 -6.83 21.92 -10.17
C VAL A 91 -7.65 22.00 -11.46
N ALA A 92 -7.01 21.75 -12.60
CA ALA A 92 -7.65 21.76 -13.92
C ALA A 92 -8.31 20.42 -14.23
N ARG A 93 -7.67 19.30 -13.86
CA ARG A 93 -8.20 17.95 -14.11
C ARG A 93 -7.75 16.94 -13.05
N ILE A 94 -8.65 16.03 -12.71
CA ILE A 94 -8.39 14.86 -11.87
C ILE A 94 -8.62 13.63 -12.77
N ALA A 95 -7.62 12.75 -12.85
CA ALA A 95 -7.57 11.63 -13.79
C ALA A 95 -7.59 10.25 -13.10
N PHE A 96 -8.02 10.19 -11.85
CA PHE A 96 -8.20 8.95 -11.08
C PHE A 96 -9.58 8.94 -10.38
N ALA A 97 -9.99 7.74 -9.97
CA ALA A 97 -11.13 7.53 -9.08
C ALA A 97 -10.63 7.07 -7.71
N ASP A 98 -11.37 7.38 -6.65
CA ASP A 98 -11.01 6.97 -5.29
C ASP A 98 -10.92 5.44 -5.20
N GLY A 99 -9.83 4.91 -4.63
CA GLY A 99 -9.58 3.46 -4.56
C GLY A 99 -9.11 2.81 -5.87
N ALA A 100 -8.84 3.58 -6.93
CA ALA A 100 -8.36 3.03 -8.18
C ALA A 100 -6.89 2.60 -8.10
N GLN A 101 -6.55 1.52 -8.81
CA GLN A 101 -5.16 1.12 -9.03
C GLN A 101 -4.52 1.99 -10.11
N VAL A 102 -3.30 2.45 -9.84
CA VAL A 102 -2.53 3.31 -10.74
C VAL A 102 -1.13 2.76 -10.94
N LYS A 103 -0.56 3.05 -12.11
CA LYS A 103 0.80 2.65 -12.46
C LYS A 103 1.78 3.79 -12.27
N THR A 104 3.06 3.46 -12.09
CA THR A 104 4.15 4.43 -12.07
C THR A 104 4.09 5.35 -13.29
N GLY A 105 4.19 6.67 -13.08
CA GLY A 105 4.14 7.69 -14.13
C GLY A 105 2.73 8.04 -14.61
N GLN A 106 1.67 7.38 -14.11
CA GLN A 106 0.30 7.72 -14.47
C GLN A 106 -0.07 9.10 -13.91
N LEU A 107 -0.69 9.94 -14.74
CA LEU A 107 -1.20 11.24 -14.33
C LEU A 107 -2.36 11.07 -13.35
N LEU A 108 -2.27 11.72 -12.19
CA LEU A 108 -3.31 11.72 -11.17
C LEU A 108 -4.04 13.06 -11.15
N VAL A 109 -3.28 14.15 -10.99
CA VAL A 109 -3.80 15.51 -10.91
C VAL A 109 -3.04 16.39 -11.88
N GLN A 110 -3.77 17.23 -12.60
CA GLN A 110 -3.24 18.26 -13.48
C GLN A 110 -3.66 19.61 -12.92
N LEU A 111 -2.67 20.43 -12.61
CA LEU A 111 -2.86 21.85 -12.33
C LEU A 111 -2.99 22.63 -13.63
N ASP A 112 -3.57 23.82 -13.56
CA ASP A 112 -3.67 24.75 -14.68
C ASP A 112 -2.26 25.07 -15.23
N ASP A 113 -2.02 24.62 -16.46
CA ASP A 113 -0.73 24.72 -17.16
C ASP A 113 -0.79 25.68 -18.34
N THR A 114 -1.82 26.53 -18.43
CA THR A 114 -2.03 27.45 -19.57
C THR A 114 -0.84 28.38 -19.79
N LEU A 115 -0.35 29.02 -18.73
CA LEU A 115 0.80 29.91 -18.78
C LEU A 115 2.09 29.15 -19.11
N GLN A 116 2.34 28.03 -18.43
CA GLN A 116 3.56 27.23 -18.62
C GLN A 116 3.64 26.62 -20.03
N ARG A 117 2.49 26.25 -20.62
CA ARG A 117 2.42 25.78 -22.00
C ARG A 117 2.74 26.88 -23.00
N ALA A 118 2.27 28.11 -22.75
CA ALA A 118 2.62 29.26 -23.57
C ALA A 118 4.12 29.60 -23.47
N GLU A 119 4.69 29.59 -22.26
CA GLU A 119 6.14 29.78 -22.04
C GLU A 119 6.97 28.72 -22.79
N LEU A 120 6.56 27.46 -22.73
CA LEU A 120 7.21 26.37 -23.45
C LEU A 120 7.14 26.56 -24.97
N SER A 121 5.98 26.97 -25.49
CA SER A 121 5.83 27.28 -26.92
C SER A 121 6.73 28.44 -27.36
N GLN A 122 6.86 29.48 -26.53
CA GLN A 122 7.76 30.61 -26.79
C GLN A 122 9.23 30.16 -26.81
N ALA A 123 9.66 29.39 -25.80
CA ALA A 123 11.03 28.88 -25.73
C ALA A 123 11.36 27.96 -26.91
N GLN A 124 10.42 27.12 -27.35
CA GLN A 124 10.58 26.26 -28.53
C GLN A 124 10.74 27.07 -29.82
N ALA A 125 9.98 28.16 -29.99
CA ALA A 125 10.16 29.07 -31.10
C ALA A 125 11.56 29.71 -31.08
N GLN A 126 12.03 30.15 -29.92
CA GLN A 126 13.37 30.72 -29.78
C GLN A 126 14.48 29.72 -30.11
N LEU A 127 14.34 28.46 -29.68
CA LEU A 127 15.24 27.37 -30.05
C LEU A 127 15.27 27.15 -31.56
N SER A 128 14.11 27.16 -32.22
CA SER A 128 14.04 26.98 -33.67
C SER A 128 14.80 28.07 -34.43
N ILE A 129 14.72 29.33 -33.95
CA ILE A 129 15.45 30.47 -34.50
C ILE A 129 16.96 30.29 -34.27
N ALA A 130 17.38 29.97 -33.04
CA ALA A 130 18.79 29.76 -32.72
C ALA A 130 19.42 28.61 -33.54
N ARG A 131 18.68 27.50 -33.73
CA ARG A 131 19.11 26.37 -34.54
C ARG A 131 19.23 26.73 -36.02
N ALA A 132 18.29 27.49 -36.56
CA ALA A 132 18.37 27.98 -37.94
C ALA A 132 19.54 28.95 -38.14
N ASN A 133 19.84 29.80 -37.15
CA ASN A 133 21.00 30.70 -37.18
C ASN A 133 22.33 29.94 -37.18
N LEU A 134 22.48 28.95 -36.29
CA LEU A 134 23.68 28.12 -36.25
C LEU A 134 23.90 27.40 -37.58
N LYS A 135 22.84 26.78 -38.14
CA LYS A 135 22.93 26.08 -39.43
C LYS A 135 23.39 27.03 -40.55
N ARG A 136 22.78 28.21 -40.64
CA ARG A 136 23.17 29.23 -41.63
C ARG A 136 24.61 29.70 -41.45
N ASN A 137 25.04 29.95 -40.21
CA ASN A 137 26.41 30.39 -39.94
C ASN A 137 27.44 29.28 -40.25
N GLN A 138 27.10 28.01 -40.02
CA GLN A 138 27.94 26.87 -40.39
C GLN A 138 28.13 26.76 -41.90
N GLU A 139 27.06 26.95 -42.68
CA GLU A 139 27.11 26.98 -44.16
C GLU A 139 28.00 28.15 -44.64
N LEU A 140 27.81 29.35 -44.09
CA LEU A 140 28.60 30.53 -44.47
C LEU A 140 30.08 30.44 -44.05
N VAL A 141 30.41 29.75 -42.94
CA VAL A 141 31.82 29.48 -42.58
C VAL A 141 32.45 28.50 -43.56
N ALA A 142 31.72 27.47 -44.00
CA ALA A 142 32.24 26.52 -44.99
C ALA A 142 32.59 27.20 -46.33
N GLU A 143 31.86 28.26 -46.66
CA GLU A 143 32.11 29.11 -47.82
C GLU A 143 33.11 30.28 -47.55
N ASN A 144 33.71 30.35 -46.36
CA ASN A 144 34.62 31.41 -45.90
C ASN A 144 34.03 32.84 -45.84
N PHE A 145 32.70 32.99 -45.76
CA PHE A 145 32.03 34.29 -45.70
C PHE A 145 31.94 34.89 -44.27
N VAL A 146 32.18 34.10 -43.23
CA VAL A 146 32.10 34.53 -41.81
C VAL A 146 33.25 33.93 -40.99
N ALA A 147 33.62 34.60 -39.91
CA ALA A 147 34.65 34.12 -38.98
C ALA A 147 34.12 32.97 -38.10
N THR A 148 34.98 32.01 -37.76
CA THR A 148 34.68 30.88 -36.86
C THR A 148 34.06 31.33 -35.53
N ARG A 149 34.47 32.50 -35.01
CA ARG A 149 33.90 33.13 -33.80
C ARG A 149 32.37 33.28 -33.87
N VAL A 150 31.82 33.59 -35.05
CA VAL A 150 30.37 33.76 -35.24
C VAL A 150 29.63 32.44 -35.09
N VAL A 151 30.24 31.33 -35.53
CA VAL A 151 29.68 29.98 -35.33
C VAL A 151 29.72 29.62 -33.85
N GLU A 152 30.84 29.84 -33.17
CA GLU A 152 30.98 29.60 -31.73
C GLU A 152 29.93 30.40 -30.92
N GLU A 153 29.72 31.67 -31.26
CA GLU A 153 28.70 32.52 -30.63
C GLU A 153 27.29 32.00 -30.91
N SER A 154 26.98 31.60 -32.14
CA SER A 154 25.67 31.00 -32.47
C SER A 154 25.45 29.64 -31.80
N GLN A 155 26.51 28.88 -31.56
CA GLN A 155 26.45 27.61 -30.83
C GLN A 155 26.19 27.84 -29.34
N ALA A 156 26.83 28.85 -28.74
CA ALA A 156 26.52 29.28 -27.37
C ALA A 156 25.06 29.75 -27.25
N ASN A 157 24.57 30.53 -28.22
CA ASN A 157 23.18 30.97 -28.25
C ASN A 157 22.18 29.81 -28.39
N LEU A 158 22.53 28.78 -29.17
CA LEU A 158 21.72 27.55 -29.25
C LEU A 158 21.64 26.85 -27.89
N GLN A 159 22.77 26.70 -27.19
CA GLN A 159 22.80 26.08 -25.85
C GLN A 159 21.94 26.85 -24.84
N VAL A 160 21.96 28.19 -24.89
CA VAL A 160 21.08 29.02 -24.04
C VAL A 160 19.60 28.77 -24.37
N ALA A 161 19.23 28.69 -25.64
CA ALA A 161 17.86 28.42 -26.04
C ALA A 161 17.40 26.99 -25.66
N GLU A 162 18.29 25.99 -25.77
CA GLU A 162 18.05 24.62 -25.31
C GLU A 162 17.82 24.57 -23.79
N ALA A 163 18.63 25.29 -23.01
CA ALA A 163 18.46 25.40 -21.57
C ALA A 163 17.13 26.07 -21.19
N GLN A 164 16.69 27.09 -21.94
CA GLN A 164 15.38 27.73 -21.73
C GLN A 164 14.21 26.76 -21.97
N VAL A 165 14.28 25.94 -23.03
CA VAL A 165 13.26 24.91 -23.28
C VAL A 165 13.24 23.86 -22.18
N ALA A 166 14.41 23.41 -21.72
CA ALA A 166 14.51 22.46 -20.61
C ALA A 166 13.90 23.02 -19.33
N LEU A 167 14.16 24.30 -19.01
CA LEU A 167 13.58 24.99 -17.87
C LEU A 167 12.04 25.09 -17.97
N ALA A 168 11.52 25.52 -19.12
CA ALA A 168 10.08 25.62 -19.35
C ALA A 168 9.39 24.24 -19.27
N THR A 169 10.05 23.19 -19.79
CA THR A 169 9.56 21.81 -19.71
C THR A 169 9.50 21.32 -18.27
N ALA A 170 10.54 21.56 -17.47
CA ALA A 170 10.56 21.20 -16.06
C ALA A 170 9.43 21.91 -15.29
N ARG A 171 9.19 23.20 -15.56
CA ARG A 171 8.08 23.95 -14.95
C ARG A 171 6.72 23.37 -15.33
N MET A 172 6.52 23.01 -16.59
CA MET A 172 5.29 22.36 -17.05
C MET A 172 5.10 20.97 -16.41
N GLN A 173 6.16 20.20 -16.26
CA GLN A 173 6.10 18.87 -15.61
C GLN A 173 5.69 18.98 -14.14
N ARG A 174 6.12 20.02 -13.41
CA ARG A 174 5.69 20.25 -12.02
C ARG A 174 4.18 20.50 -11.87
N MET A 175 3.50 20.96 -12.93
CA MET A 175 2.03 21.09 -12.95
C MET A 175 1.32 19.74 -13.07
N ARG A 176 2.05 18.66 -13.37
CA ARG A 176 1.54 17.30 -13.55
C ARG A 176 1.95 16.44 -12.36
N ILE A 177 0.99 16.10 -11.52
CA ILE A 177 1.24 15.18 -10.40
C ILE A 177 1.01 13.76 -10.88
N THR A 178 2.10 12.99 -10.96
CA THR A 178 2.09 11.58 -11.40
C THR A 178 2.38 10.63 -10.25
N ALA A 179 1.95 9.37 -10.37
CA ALA A 179 2.25 8.35 -9.37
C ALA A 179 3.75 7.97 -9.37
N PRO A 180 4.48 8.06 -8.24
CA PRO A 180 5.89 7.67 -8.16
C PRO A 180 6.11 6.15 -8.19
N PHE A 181 5.12 5.36 -7.82
CA PHE A 181 5.14 3.89 -7.86
C PHE A 181 3.75 3.33 -8.17
N ASN A 182 3.68 2.01 -8.43
CA ASN A 182 2.42 1.32 -8.65
C ASN A 182 1.71 1.11 -7.31
N GLY A 183 0.43 1.44 -7.23
CA GLY A 183 -0.31 1.33 -5.98
C GLY A 183 -1.80 1.61 -6.14
N THR A 184 -2.47 1.71 -5.00
CA THR A 184 -3.88 2.09 -4.92
C THR A 184 -3.99 3.51 -4.38
N VAL A 185 -4.75 4.35 -5.07
CA VAL A 185 -4.98 5.73 -4.68
C VAL A 185 -6.03 5.76 -3.58
N GLY A 186 -5.77 6.52 -2.51
CA GLY A 186 -6.71 6.74 -1.41
C GLY A 186 -7.87 7.64 -1.81
N LEU A 187 -8.51 8.21 -0.78
CA LEU A 187 -9.57 9.21 -0.96
C LEU A 187 -8.95 10.53 -1.40
N ARG A 188 -9.54 11.17 -2.41
CA ARG A 188 -9.16 12.53 -2.80
C ARG A 188 -9.50 13.55 -1.70
N SER A 189 -8.57 14.43 -1.40
CA SER A 189 -8.78 15.58 -0.50
C SER A 189 -9.13 16.87 -1.25
N ILE A 190 -9.16 16.82 -2.59
CA ILE A 190 -9.29 17.99 -3.47
C ILE A 190 -10.41 17.85 -4.49
N ASN A 191 -10.93 18.99 -4.93
CA ASN A 191 -11.98 19.08 -5.94
C ASN A 191 -11.50 19.76 -7.23
N LEU A 192 -12.19 19.48 -8.33
CA LEU A 192 -11.98 20.18 -9.60
C LEU A 192 -12.21 21.68 -9.41
N GLY A 193 -11.29 22.50 -9.91
CA GLY A 193 -11.34 23.96 -9.77
C GLY A 193 -10.89 24.49 -8.41
N GLN A 194 -10.55 23.65 -7.43
CA GLN A 194 -9.99 24.10 -6.16
C GLN A 194 -8.59 24.68 -6.37
N TYR A 195 -8.24 25.71 -5.60
CA TYR A 195 -6.88 26.22 -5.53
C TYR A 195 -6.11 25.46 -4.45
N VAL A 196 -4.91 24.98 -4.79
CA VAL A 196 -4.02 24.28 -3.86
C VAL A 196 -2.69 25.03 -3.76
N GLY A 197 -2.17 25.14 -2.55
CA GLY A 197 -0.85 25.69 -2.24
C GLY A 197 0.25 24.63 -2.37
N ASP A 198 1.50 25.09 -2.43
CA ASP A 198 2.67 24.20 -2.33
C ASP A 198 2.67 23.48 -0.97
N GLY A 199 2.86 22.16 -0.98
CA GLY A 199 2.88 21.34 0.23
C GLY A 199 1.52 20.86 0.75
N ASP A 200 0.41 21.26 0.12
CA ASP A 200 -0.93 20.80 0.48
C ASP A 200 -1.12 19.29 0.21
N ASP A 201 -1.87 18.61 1.09
CA ASP A 201 -2.16 17.18 0.93
C ASP A 201 -3.22 16.95 -0.16
N LEU A 202 -2.84 16.33 -1.29
CA LEU A 202 -3.78 16.05 -2.38
C LEU A 202 -4.45 14.69 -2.23
N VAL A 203 -3.63 13.65 -2.11
CA VAL A 203 -4.08 12.25 -2.06
C VAL A 203 -2.98 11.34 -1.52
N ASN A 204 -3.37 10.27 -0.81
CA ASN A 204 -2.43 9.22 -0.38
C ASN A 204 -2.31 8.13 -1.45
N LEU A 205 -1.10 7.62 -1.68
CA LEU A 205 -0.84 6.49 -2.56
C LEU A 205 -0.18 5.37 -1.74
N GLU A 206 -0.78 4.18 -1.78
CA GLU A 206 -0.31 3.02 -1.01
C GLU A 206 0.01 1.83 -1.92
N ASP A 207 1.16 1.19 -1.69
CA ASP A 207 1.55 -0.05 -2.36
C ASP A 207 1.07 -1.28 -1.60
N THR A 208 -0.07 -1.83 -2.02
CA THR A 208 -0.67 -3.03 -1.43
C THR A 208 -0.14 -4.35 -2.02
N SER A 209 0.87 -4.31 -2.89
CA SER A 209 1.40 -5.53 -3.52
C SER A 209 2.17 -6.44 -2.55
N LEU A 210 2.85 -5.84 -1.57
CA LEU A 210 3.55 -6.54 -0.49
C LEU A 210 3.19 -5.87 0.84
N LEU A 211 2.82 -6.69 1.82
CA LEU A 211 2.50 -6.24 3.17
C LEU A 211 3.56 -6.75 4.14
N THR A 212 4.08 -5.85 4.96
CA THR A 212 5.00 -6.18 6.05
C THR A 212 4.20 -6.37 7.34
N VAL A 213 4.58 -7.36 8.15
CA VAL A 213 3.99 -7.58 9.48
C VAL A 213 4.96 -7.04 10.52
N ASP A 214 4.57 -5.98 11.23
CA ASP A 214 5.29 -5.49 12.40
C ASP A 214 4.70 -6.15 13.65
N PHE A 215 5.47 -6.96 14.35
CA PHE A 215 5.06 -7.59 15.61
C PHE A 215 6.16 -7.46 16.66
N ARG A 216 5.77 -7.44 17.94
CA ARG A 216 6.70 -7.40 19.07
C ARG A 216 6.60 -8.70 19.84
N LEU A 217 7.73 -9.34 20.07
CA LEU A 217 7.84 -10.53 20.89
C LEU A 217 8.59 -10.18 22.19
N PRO A 218 8.01 -10.38 23.38
CA PRO A 218 8.71 -10.16 24.64
C PRO A 218 9.92 -11.11 24.77
N GLU A 219 11.04 -10.61 25.27
CA GLU A 219 12.19 -11.45 25.62
C GLU A 219 11.88 -12.35 26.84
N ARG A 220 12.45 -13.57 26.85
CA ARG A 220 12.25 -14.58 27.90
C ARG A 220 13.54 -14.82 28.68
#